data_AF-A0A3C1SFP1-F1
#
_entry.id   AF-A0A3C1SFP1-F1
#
_cell.length_a   1.000
_cell.length_b   1.000
_cell.length_c   1.000
_cell.angle_alpha   90.00
_cell.angle_beta   90.00
_cell.angle_gamma   90.00
#
_symmetry.space_group_name_H-M   'P 1'
#
loop_
_entity.id
_entity.type
_entity.pdbx_description
1 polymer ?
#
loop_
_entity_poly.entity_id
_entity_poly.type
_entity_poly.pdbx_seq_one_letter_code
_entity_poly.pdbx_strand_id
1 'polypeptide(L)'
;CYPTSVLLPLIPLLKKNLTDTSTIIADSKSGVSGAGRSPSLTSHFCEVAESFKAYKAASHRHNPEMDEVLSREAGESVHITFVPHLIP
;
A
#
# COMPACT_ATOMS: atom_id res chain seq x y z
N CYS A 1 -3.59 -5.34 4.85
CA CYS A 1 -4.65 -5.15 3.81
C CYS A 1 -4.05 -4.73 2.47
N TYR A 2 -3.36 -3.59 2.40
CA TYR A 2 -2.74 -3.12 1.15
C TYR A 2 -1.80 -4.12 0.45
N PRO A 3 -0.97 -4.91 1.16
CA PRO A 3 -0.17 -5.95 0.53
C PRO A 3 -1.02 -6.90 -0.31
N THR A 4 -2.19 -7.31 0.17
CA THR A 4 -3.10 -8.16 -0.59
C THR A 4 -3.54 -7.52 -1.91
N SER A 5 -3.98 -6.26 -1.89
CA SER A 5 -4.45 -5.59 -3.12
C SER A 5 -3.33 -5.30 -4.13
N VAL A 6 -2.10 -5.11 -3.64
CA VAL A 6 -0.92 -4.81 -4.48
C VAL A 6 -0.30 -6.08 -5.03
N LEU A 7 -0.12 -7.10 -4.19
CA LEU A 7 0.61 -8.32 -4.54
C LEU A 7 -0.20 -9.26 -5.44
N LEU A 8 -1.52 -9.40 -5.21
CA LEU A 8 -2.36 -10.29 -6.03
C LEU A 8 -2.25 -10.04 -7.54
N PRO A 9 -2.35 -8.79 -8.05
CA PRO A 9 -2.19 -8.53 -9.48
C PRO A 9 -0.72 -8.53 -9.94
N LEU A 10 0.24 -8.15 -9.09
CA LEU A 10 1.64 -8.00 -9.49
C LEU A 10 2.41 -9.33 -9.58
N ILE A 11 2.16 -10.28 -8.67
CA ILE A 11 2.91 -11.55 -8.63
C ILE A 11 2.88 -12.31 -9.97
N PRO A 12 1.73 -12.47 -10.66
CA PRO A 12 1.70 -13.14 -11.97
C PRO A 12 2.50 -12.41 -13.05
N LEU A 13 2.58 -11.07 -12.99
CA LEU A 13 3.33 -10.25 -13.94
C LEU A 13 4.84 -10.41 -13.71
N LEU A 14 5.27 -10.41 -12.45
CA LEU A 14 6.67 -10.64 -12.06
C LEU A 14 7.14 -12.04 -12.49
N LYS A 15 6.38 -13.09 -12.17
CA LYS A 15 6.75 -14.48 -12.54
C LYS A 15 6.90 -14.72 -14.03
N LYS A 16 6.21 -13.90 -14.84
CA LYS A 16 6.24 -14.00 -16.31
C LYS A 16 7.16 -12.95 -16.95
N ASN A 17 7.88 -12.16 -16.14
CA ASN A 17 8.74 -11.06 -16.60
C ASN A 17 7.98 -10.08 -17.52
N LEU A 18 6.74 -9.73 -17.15
CA LEU A 18 5.84 -8.87 -17.94
C LEU A 18 5.78 -7.42 -17.45
N THR A 19 6.60 -7.05 -16.47
CA THR A 19 6.64 -5.68 -15.92
C THR A 19 8.07 -5.30 -15.56
N ASP A 20 8.35 -4.00 -15.58
CA ASP A 20 9.60 -3.44 -15.07
C ASP A 20 9.59 -3.44 -13.53
N THR A 21 10.61 -4.05 -12.94
CA THR A 21 10.80 -4.19 -11.48
C THR A 21 11.48 -2.97 -10.87
N SER A 22 12.11 -2.12 -11.68
CA SER A 22 12.82 -0.91 -11.21
C SER A 22 11.87 0.18 -10.73
N THR A 23 10.64 0.21 -11.24
CA THR A 23 9.67 1.27 -10.97
C THR A 23 8.27 0.70 -10.72
N ILE A 24 8.01 0.28 -9.48
CA ILE A 24 6.67 -0.11 -9.02
C ILE A 24 6.14 0.97 -8.08
N ILE A 25 4.99 1.54 -8.41
CA ILE A 25 4.32 2.59 -7.63
C ILE A 25 2.90 2.13 -7.27
N ALA A 26 2.58 2.14 -5.98
CA ALA A 26 1.26 1.84 -5.46
C ALA A 26 0.67 3.06 -4.73
N ASP A 27 -0.21 3.78 -5.42
CA ASP A 27 -1.07 4.83 -4.85
C ASP A 27 -2.41 4.20 -4.44
N SER A 28 -2.55 3.92 -3.14
CA SER A 28 -3.65 3.11 -2.62
C SER A 28 -4.61 3.94 -1.77
N LYS A 29 -5.89 3.55 -1.77
CA LYS A 29 -6.98 4.25 -1.08
C LYS A 29 -7.69 3.24 -0.18
N SER A 30 -7.97 3.62 1.07
CA SER A 30 -8.74 2.80 2.00
C SER A 30 -9.66 3.66 2.84
N GLY A 31 -10.87 3.17 3.07
CA GLY A 31 -11.77 3.76 4.06
C GLY A 31 -11.20 3.68 5.48
N VAL A 32 -11.77 4.47 6.38
CA VAL A 32 -11.31 4.62 7.79
C VAL A 32 -11.32 3.32 8.59
N SER A 33 -12.12 2.32 8.20
CA SER A 33 -12.16 1.02 8.86
C SER A 33 -10.80 0.31 8.92
N GLY A 34 -9.90 0.58 7.97
CA GLY A 34 -8.53 0.04 7.97
C GLY A 34 -7.66 0.55 9.13
N ALA A 35 -8.02 1.66 9.77
CA ALA A 35 -7.36 2.17 10.96
C ALA A 35 -7.79 1.46 12.25
N GLY A 36 -8.84 0.62 12.18
CA GLY A 36 -9.41 -0.09 13.32
C GLY A 36 -10.48 0.71 14.08
N ARG A 37 -10.94 0.16 15.20
CA ARG A 37 -12.03 0.72 16.02
C ARG A 37 -11.57 1.68 17.12
N SER A 38 -10.27 1.69 17.44
CA SER A 38 -9.74 2.51 18.52
C SER A 38 -9.90 4.01 18.22
N PRO A 39 -10.38 4.82 19.17
CA PRO A 39 -10.56 6.24 18.97
C PRO A 39 -9.21 6.94 18.87
N SER A 40 -9.11 7.88 17.93
CA SER A 40 -7.99 8.79 17.77
C SER A 40 -8.49 10.07 17.12
N LEU A 41 -7.77 11.18 17.30
CA LEU A 41 -8.12 12.44 16.64
C LEU A 41 -8.26 12.24 15.13
N THR A 42 -7.35 11.48 14.51
CA THR A 42 -7.35 11.25 13.06
C THR A 42 -8.48 10.34 12.55
N SER A 43 -9.21 9.65 13.43
CA SER A 43 -10.33 8.75 13.10
C SER A 43 -11.71 9.29 13.49
N HIS A 44 -11.79 10.49 14.07
CA HIS A 44 -13.07 11.14 14.34
C HIS A 44 -13.83 11.47 13.05
N PHE A 45 -15.16 11.34 13.07
CA PHE A 45 -16.00 11.61 11.91
C PHE A 45 -15.73 12.99 11.31
N CYS A 46 -15.66 14.04 12.13
CA CYS A 46 -15.41 15.40 11.65
C CYS A 46 -14.00 15.61 11.04
N GLU A 47 -13.05 14.70 11.31
CA GLU A 47 -11.67 14.76 10.81
C GLU A 47 -11.45 13.90 9.55
N VAL A 48 -12.47 13.11 9.18
CA VAL A 48 -12.43 12.13 8.08
C VAL A 48 -13.48 12.45 7.02
N ALA A 49 -14.71 12.80 7.44
CA ALA A 49 -15.79 13.17 6.54
C ALA A 49 -15.36 14.29 5.60
N GLU A 50 -15.69 14.16 4.30
CA GLU A 50 -15.33 15.11 3.24
C GLU A 50 -13.82 15.41 3.12
N SER A 51 -12.95 14.50 3.58
CA SER A 51 -11.49 14.68 3.55
C SER A 51 -10.79 13.55 2.80
N PHE A 52 -9.76 13.87 2.03
CA PHE A 52 -8.89 12.91 1.35
C PHE A 52 -7.43 13.22 1.72
N LYS A 53 -6.75 12.29 2.40
CA LYS A 53 -5.40 12.56 2.94
C LYS A 53 -4.43 11.41 2.78
N ALA A 54 -3.25 11.71 2.22
CA ALA A 54 -2.10 10.80 2.24
C ALA A 54 -1.57 10.65 3.67
N TYR A 55 -1.01 9.49 4.00
CA TYR A 55 -0.35 9.28 5.28
C TYR A 55 0.82 8.30 5.14
N LYS A 56 1.88 8.50 5.95
CA LYS A 56 3.06 7.59 5.97
C LYS A 56 3.61 7.28 4.56
N ALA A 57 3.66 8.31 3.71
CA ALA A 57 4.18 8.17 2.34
C ALA A 57 5.60 7.63 2.37
N ALA A 58 5.86 6.56 1.61
CA ALA A 58 7.14 5.85 1.56
C ALA A 58 7.67 5.30 2.91
N SER A 59 6.86 5.32 3.98
CA SER A 59 7.29 4.91 5.33
C SER A 59 6.24 4.04 6.03
N HIS A 60 5.32 3.43 5.28
CA HIS A 60 4.26 2.60 5.87
C HIS A 60 4.81 1.23 6.27
N ARG A 61 4.27 0.65 7.34
CA ARG A 61 4.65 -0.68 7.85
C ARG A 61 4.38 -1.84 6.87
N HIS A 62 3.65 -1.59 5.79
CA HIS A 62 3.39 -2.58 4.75
C HIS A 62 4.43 -2.52 3.62
N ASN A 63 5.28 -1.48 3.55
CA ASN A 63 6.38 -1.43 2.59
C ASN A 63 7.30 -2.65 2.72
N PRO A 64 7.87 -2.98 3.91
CA PRO A 64 8.78 -4.12 4.01
C PRO A 64 8.12 -5.46 3.65
N GLU A 65 6.83 -5.63 3.97
CA GLU A 65 6.07 -6.83 3.60
C GLU A 65 5.93 -6.96 2.07
N MET A 66 5.65 -5.86 1.37
CA MET A 66 5.56 -5.86 -0.09
C MET A 66 6.93 -6.03 -0.75
N ASP A 67 7.97 -5.32 -0.27
CA ASP A 67 9.34 -5.44 -0.77
C ASP A 67 9.84 -6.89 -0.66
N GLU A 68 9.60 -7.56 0.48
CA GLU A 68 9.98 -8.95 0.70
C GLU A 68 9.33 -9.89 -0.32
N VAL A 69 8.01 -9.80 -0.47
CA VAL A 69 7.28 -10.69 -1.40
C VAL A 69 7.63 -10.38 -2.84
N LEU A 70 7.65 -9.10 -3.25
CA LEU A 70 7.99 -8.72 -4.62
C LEU A 70 9.41 -9.17 -4.97
N SER A 71 10.38 -8.97 -4.08
CA SER A 71 11.77 -9.41 -4.31
C SER A 71 11.87 -10.93 -4.45
N ARG A 72 11.17 -11.68 -3.59
CA ARG A 72 11.14 -13.14 -3.67
C ARG A 72 10.54 -13.65 -4.98
N GLU A 73 9.43 -13.07 -5.42
CA GLU A 73 8.75 -13.53 -6.63
C GLU A 73 9.42 -13.05 -7.92
N ALA A 74 10.17 -11.94 -7.88
CA ALA A 74 10.98 -11.43 -8.99
C ALA A 74 12.36 -12.12 -9.09
N GLY A 75 12.90 -12.63 -7.98
CA GLY A 75 14.25 -13.20 -7.92
C GLY A 75 15.37 -12.16 -7.87
N GLU A 76 15.03 -10.88 -7.66
CA GLU A 76 15.96 -9.75 -7.54
C GLU A 76 15.43 -8.75 -6.50
N SER A 77 16.24 -7.75 -6.12
CA SER A 77 15.80 -6.75 -5.15
C SER A 77 14.77 -5.81 -5.77
N VAL A 78 13.57 -5.75 -5.19
CA VAL A 78 12.49 -4.87 -5.61
C VAL A 78 12.06 -3.97 -4.46
N HIS A 79 11.99 -2.67 -4.73
CA HIS A 79 11.52 -1.66 -3.78
C HIS A 79 10.31 -0.93 -4.32
N ILE A 80 9.19 -0.98 -3.60
CA ILE A 80 7.96 -0.31 -4.01
C ILE A 80 7.84 1.09 -3.43
N THR A 81 7.45 2.05 -4.27
CA THR A 81 6.95 3.35 -3.79
C THR A 81 5.49 3.20 -3.40
N PHE A 82 5.20 3.21 -2.10
CA PHE A 82 3.84 3.06 -1.58
C PHE A 82 3.35 4.32 -0.86
N VAL A 83 2.18 4.80 -1.29
CA VAL A 83 1.49 5.94 -0.67
C VAL A 83 0.03 5.56 -0.41
N PRO A 84 -0.35 5.33 0.85
CA PRO A 84 -1.74 5.12 1.21
C PRO A 84 -2.47 6.44 1.48
N HIS A 85 -3.75 6.46 1.11
CA HIS A 85 -4.68 7.56 1.32
C HIS A 85 -5.85 7.10 2.17
N LEU A 86 -6.18 7.86 3.20
CA LEU A 86 -7.43 7.73 3.94
C LEU A 86 -8.52 8.44 3.14
N ILE A 87 -9.59 7.71 2.83
CA ILE A 87 -10.80 8.24 2.19
C ILE A 87 -11.98 8.20 3.17
N PRO A 88 -12.98 9.07 3.02
CA PRO A 88 -14.17 9.07 3.86
C PRO A 88 -15.01 7.80 3.64
#